data_AF-A0AAD8V0Q1-F1
#
_entry.id   AF-A0AAD8V0Q1-F1
#
_cell.length_a   1.000
_cell.length_b   1.000
_cell.length_c   1.000
_cell.angle_alpha   90.00
_cell.angle_beta   90.00
_cell.angle_gamma   90.00
#
_symmetry.space_group_name_H-M   'P 1'
#
loop_
_entity.id
_entity.type
_entity.pdbx_description
1 polymer ?
#
loop_
_entity_poly.entity_id
_entity_poly.type
_entity_poly.pdbx_seq_one_letter_code
_entity_poly.pdbx_strand_id
1 'polypeptide(L)'
;MFHLTTVPARYGRHLLVGLLSPAVHVPVSLTTRRTLKNKAKLRPNPRIKQAMTPDMLPTEVSAAPRSLSEFQIRIKDLDMKHVTAQEAHDMYTKYMKAVAAKQRPAGWQEKFAIDTNASAAKLHETATLVLTLQSLRGSEFEFSCTMLRAAAGLGDDAAALSLGRILQRPRTRQDYFHWDQPWWRQARYRCMALIKEGRDANALVLKGLIHLKRNNPLDDSLALEAFVQAETVGKRADRFDWEPTCLEGQGNAHQRLNQKKQAEEAFRRLADLDCARGFYRLARLFPRSESTLDWLTKAAASGLSETYQLLVDEHERLRSICMNQGREKEARRHERDAAEWTLVMRAQATRDKELNTATESTRSQLL
;
A
#
# COMPACT_ATOMS: atom_id res chain seq x y z
N MET A 1 -23.38 26.44 -38.00
CA MET A 1 -24.52 26.22 -37.10
C MET A 1 -24.66 24.71 -36.95
N PHE A 2 -24.08 24.14 -35.89
CA PHE A 2 -24.05 22.69 -35.68
C PHE A 2 -25.27 22.27 -34.85
N HIS A 3 -26.14 21.45 -35.42
CA HIS A 3 -27.24 20.81 -34.70
C HIS A 3 -26.71 19.60 -33.92
N LEU A 4 -26.54 19.78 -32.62
CA LEU A 4 -26.40 18.69 -31.65
C LEU A 4 -27.77 18.05 -31.44
N THR A 5 -28.03 16.94 -32.12
CA THR A 5 -29.18 16.08 -31.83
C THR A 5 -28.87 15.24 -30.58
N THR A 6 -29.50 15.60 -29.48
CA THR A 6 -29.51 14.87 -28.22
C THR A 6 -30.42 13.65 -28.32
N VAL A 7 -29.85 12.49 -28.64
CA VAL A 7 -30.51 11.20 -28.39
C VAL A 7 -30.14 10.73 -26.97
N PRO A 8 -31.11 10.35 -26.13
CA PRO A 8 -30.86 10.13 -24.70
C PRO A 8 -30.12 8.81 -24.46
N ALA A 9 -28.81 8.90 -24.20
CA ALA A 9 -28.01 7.80 -23.66
C ALA A 9 -28.42 7.53 -22.19
N ARG A 10 -29.51 6.77 -21.99
CA ARG A 10 -30.03 6.41 -20.67
C ARG A 10 -29.23 5.33 -19.91
N TYR A 11 -28.04 4.93 -20.35
CA TYR A 11 -27.23 3.92 -19.65
C TYR A 11 -25.77 4.31 -19.36
N GLY A 12 -25.30 5.51 -19.74
CA GLY A 12 -23.91 5.94 -19.52
C GLY A 12 -23.63 6.73 -18.23
N ARG A 13 -24.67 7.11 -17.47
CA ARG A 13 -24.51 7.95 -16.27
C ARG A 13 -24.02 7.20 -15.03
N HIS A 14 -24.05 5.86 -15.01
CA HIS A 14 -23.66 5.11 -13.82
C HIS A 14 -22.16 4.85 -13.68
N LEU A 15 -21.37 4.95 -14.75
CA LEU A 15 -19.91 4.78 -14.68
C LEU A 15 -19.15 6.07 -14.36
N LEU A 16 -19.70 7.24 -14.74
CA LEU A 16 -19.07 8.55 -14.44
C LEU A 16 -19.44 9.13 -13.06
N VAL A 17 -20.59 8.74 -12.50
CA VAL A 17 -20.99 9.10 -11.13
C VAL A 17 -20.22 8.27 -10.08
N GLY A 18 -19.55 7.21 -10.52
CA GLY A 18 -18.71 6.31 -9.72
C GLY A 18 -17.24 6.71 -9.57
N LEU A 19 -16.82 7.90 -10.02
CA LEU A 19 -15.49 8.47 -9.69
C LEU A 19 -15.37 8.95 -8.22
N LEU A 20 -16.23 8.42 -7.35
CA LEU A 20 -15.97 8.34 -5.92
C LEU A 20 -14.73 7.45 -5.73
N SER A 21 -13.94 7.77 -4.70
CA SER A 21 -12.69 7.09 -4.34
C SER A 21 -12.73 5.59 -4.66
N PRO A 22 -11.71 5.02 -5.33
CA PRO A 22 -11.73 3.61 -5.71
C PRO A 22 -12.09 2.76 -4.48
N ALA A 23 -13.24 2.10 -4.54
CA ALA A 23 -13.59 1.08 -3.58
C ALA A 23 -12.55 -0.02 -3.74
N VAL A 24 -11.71 -0.17 -2.71
CA VAL A 24 -10.66 -1.18 -2.61
C VAL A 24 -9.44 -0.92 -3.51
N HIS A 25 -8.83 0.27 -3.41
CA HIS A 25 -7.39 0.19 -3.15
C HIS A 25 -7.26 -0.55 -1.83
N VAL A 26 -6.66 -1.74 -1.81
CA VAL A 26 -6.15 -2.26 -0.54
C VAL A 26 -5.09 -1.23 -0.14
N PRO A 27 -5.36 -0.31 0.81
CA PRO A 27 -4.28 0.50 1.34
C PRO A 27 -3.21 -0.49 1.77
N VAL A 28 -1.94 -0.13 1.65
CA VAL A 28 -0.83 -0.94 2.16
C VAL A 28 -1.26 -1.50 3.50
N SER A 29 -1.55 -2.80 3.58
CA SER A 29 -2.17 -3.34 4.79
C SER A 29 -1.12 -3.20 5.89
N LEU A 30 -1.26 -2.19 6.72
CA LEU A 30 -0.33 -1.92 7.81
C LEU A 30 -0.65 -2.93 8.92
N THR A 31 0.38 -3.40 9.60
CA THR A 31 0.20 -4.45 10.62
C THR A 31 -0.66 -3.91 11.73
N THR A 32 -1.76 -4.60 12.05
CA THR A 32 -2.53 -4.32 13.24
C THR A 32 -1.93 -5.03 14.45
N ARG A 33 -2.21 -4.54 15.65
CA ARG A 33 -1.67 -5.10 16.91
C ARG A 33 -2.23 -6.48 17.29
N ARG A 34 -3.09 -7.09 16.47
CA ARG A 34 -3.85 -8.33 16.78
C ARG A 34 -3.23 -9.62 16.24
N THR A 35 -1.98 -9.60 15.78
CA THR A 35 -1.40 -10.77 15.08
C THR A 35 -1.06 -11.95 16.00
N LEU A 36 -0.92 -11.73 17.31
CA LEU A 36 -0.54 -12.77 18.28
C LEU A 36 -1.65 -13.01 19.31
N LYS A 37 -2.10 -14.27 19.43
CA LYS A 37 -3.15 -14.74 20.37
C LYS A 37 -2.84 -14.50 21.85
N ASN A 38 -1.58 -14.31 22.20
CA ASN A 38 -1.16 -14.07 23.58
C ASN A 38 -0.70 -12.62 23.70
N LYS A 39 -1.13 -11.94 24.79
CA LYS A 39 -0.62 -10.62 25.19
C LYS A 39 0.91 -10.69 25.34
N ALA A 40 1.63 -10.45 24.26
CA ALA A 40 3.07 -10.36 24.29
C ALA A 40 3.40 -9.11 25.10
N LYS A 41 4.07 -9.28 26.24
CA LYS A 41 4.65 -8.16 26.98
C LYS A 41 5.48 -7.35 25.99
N LEU A 42 5.34 -6.01 26.04
CA LEU A 42 6.17 -5.10 25.24
C LEU A 42 7.63 -5.53 25.40
N ARG A 43 8.28 -5.86 24.30
CA ARG A 43 9.66 -6.35 24.36
C ARG A 43 10.54 -5.20 24.81
N PRO A 44 11.45 -5.44 25.76
CA PRO A 44 12.49 -4.48 26.04
C PRO A 44 13.25 -4.22 24.74
N ASN A 45 13.51 -2.95 24.44
CA ASN A 45 14.27 -2.55 23.27
C ASN A 45 15.60 -3.33 23.27
N PRO A 46 15.96 -4.06 22.19
CA PRO A 46 17.26 -4.69 22.11
C PRO A 46 18.30 -3.62 22.43
N ARG A 47 19.12 -3.85 23.47
CA ARG A 47 20.12 -2.88 23.98
C ARG A 47 21.15 -2.57 22.89
N ILE A 48 20.78 -1.70 21.97
CA ILE A 48 21.66 -1.15 20.95
C ILE A 48 22.30 0.05 21.61
N LYS A 49 23.61 0.01 21.80
CA LYS A 49 24.40 1.21 22.15
C LYS A 49 24.03 2.29 21.13
N GLN A 50 23.30 3.31 21.56
CA GLN A 50 22.86 4.40 20.69
C GLN A 50 24.10 5.10 20.16
N ALA A 51 24.50 4.81 18.92
CA ALA A 51 25.38 5.71 18.21
C ALA A 51 24.55 6.96 17.92
N MET A 52 24.80 8.02 18.69
CA MET A 52 24.16 9.32 18.56
C MET A 52 24.66 10.03 17.29
N THR A 53 24.28 9.51 16.12
CA THR A 53 24.35 10.33 14.91
C THR A 53 23.21 11.35 14.96
N PRO A 54 23.49 12.65 14.77
CA PRO A 54 22.46 13.70 14.69
C PRO A 54 21.36 13.37 13.69
N ASP A 55 20.14 13.77 14.03
CA ASP A 55 18.90 13.61 13.26
C ASP A 55 18.95 14.52 12.01
N MET A 56 19.75 14.14 11.01
CA MET A 56 19.84 14.85 9.73
C MET A 56 18.73 14.38 8.78
N LEU A 57 17.47 14.54 9.21
CA LEU A 57 16.34 14.50 8.29
C LEU A 57 16.34 15.79 7.48
N PRO A 58 16.40 15.74 6.14
CA PRO A 58 16.26 16.90 5.31
C PRO A 58 14.78 17.25 5.18
N THR A 59 14.25 18.16 6.00
CA THR A 59 12.93 18.74 5.67
C THR A 59 12.70 20.12 6.28
N GLU A 60 12.52 21.10 5.39
CA GLU A 60 11.68 22.27 5.65
C GLU A 60 10.21 21.83 5.62
N VAL A 61 9.56 21.78 6.78
CA VAL A 61 8.12 21.50 6.86
C VAL A 61 7.37 22.80 6.58
N SER A 62 7.08 23.10 5.30
CA SER A 62 6.35 24.32 4.91
C SER A 62 4.83 24.12 4.78
N ALA A 63 4.33 22.89 4.95
CA ALA A 63 2.93 22.59 4.68
C ALA A 63 2.02 22.87 5.90
N ALA A 64 0.91 23.58 5.67
CA ALA A 64 -0.14 23.74 6.66
C ALA A 64 -0.74 22.38 7.07
N PRO A 65 -1.07 22.17 8.36
CA PRO A 65 -1.70 20.95 8.83
C PRO A 65 -3.02 20.66 8.13
N ARG A 66 -3.28 19.38 7.87
CA ARG A 66 -4.59 18.89 7.41
C ARG A 66 -5.71 19.26 8.38
N SER A 67 -6.93 19.36 7.87
CA SER A 67 -8.11 19.60 8.69
C SER A 67 -8.46 18.38 9.54
N LEU A 68 -9.14 18.61 10.67
CA LEU A 68 -9.67 17.55 11.52
C LEU A 68 -10.69 16.66 10.78
N SER A 69 -11.46 17.23 9.85
CA SER A 69 -12.49 16.49 9.11
C SER A 69 -11.91 15.33 8.30
N GLU A 70 -10.70 15.49 7.73
CA GLU A 70 -10.01 14.40 7.02
C GLU A 70 -9.73 13.21 7.96
N PHE A 71 -9.34 13.46 9.21
CA PHE A 71 -9.10 12.43 10.22
C PHE A 71 -10.40 11.76 10.67
N GLN A 72 -11.48 12.54 10.85
CA GLN A 72 -12.79 12.02 11.23
C GLN A 72 -13.36 11.04 10.20
N ILE A 73 -13.17 11.34 8.90
CA ILE A 73 -13.57 10.44 7.82
C ILE A 73 -12.76 9.15 7.90
N ARG A 74 -11.42 9.26 7.98
CA ARG A 74 -10.53 8.08 7.91
C ARG A 74 -10.58 7.15 9.10
N ILE A 75 -10.77 7.65 10.32
CA ILE A 75 -10.87 6.76 11.49
C ILE A 75 -12.05 5.79 11.38
N LYS A 76 -13.18 6.26 10.84
CA LYS A 76 -14.36 5.41 10.63
C LYS A 76 -14.07 4.32 9.60
N ASP A 77 -13.39 4.67 8.51
CA ASP A 77 -13.01 3.71 7.45
C ASP A 77 -12.06 2.61 7.97
N LEU A 78 -11.18 2.95 8.92
CA LEU A 78 -10.11 2.06 9.39
C LEU A 78 -10.46 1.23 10.64
N ASP A 79 -11.64 1.42 11.24
CA ASP A 79 -12.04 0.80 12.53
C ASP A 79 -10.95 0.93 13.62
N MET A 80 -10.34 2.11 13.73
CA MET A 80 -9.29 2.37 14.72
C MET A 80 -9.88 2.43 16.13
N LYS A 81 -9.22 1.76 17.08
CA LYS A 81 -9.78 1.54 18.43
C LYS A 81 -9.06 2.26 19.55
N HIS A 82 -7.80 2.67 19.33
CA HIS A 82 -6.97 3.21 20.41
C HIS A 82 -6.78 4.73 20.32
N VAL A 83 -7.25 5.36 19.23
CA VAL A 83 -7.10 6.79 19.00
C VAL A 83 -8.40 7.36 18.42
N THR A 84 -8.90 8.44 19.01
CA THR A 84 -9.99 9.23 18.43
C THR A 84 -9.48 10.18 17.33
N ALA A 85 -10.38 10.71 16.49
CA ALA A 85 -9.96 11.58 15.38
C ALA A 85 -9.26 12.84 15.87
N GLN A 86 -9.76 13.41 16.98
CA GLN A 86 -9.15 14.55 17.64
C GLN A 86 -7.75 14.20 18.14
N GLU A 87 -7.59 13.07 18.82
CA GLU A 87 -6.30 12.66 19.35
C GLU A 87 -5.25 12.37 18.26
N ALA A 88 -5.67 11.78 17.15
CA ALA A 88 -4.79 11.53 16.00
C ALA A 88 -4.38 12.85 15.35
N HIS A 89 -5.33 13.77 15.15
CA HIS A 89 -5.07 15.10 14.58
C HIS A 89 -4.15 15.95 15.46
N ASP A 90 -4.39 15.97 16.77
CA ASP A 90 -3.55 16.67 17.75
C ASP A 90 -2.13 16.09 17.77
N MET A 91 -2.01 14.76 17.75
CA MET A 91 -0.72 14.07 17.72
C MET A 91 0.04 14.37 16.43
N TYR A 92 -0.63 14.27 15.28
CA TYR A 92 -0.09 14.65 13.97
C TYR A 92 0.41 16.10 13.96
N THR A 93 -0.40 17.05 14.43
CA THR A 93 -0.05 18.47 14.45
C THR A 93 1.12 18.76 15.38
N LYS A 94 1.14 18.19 16.60
CA LYS A 94 2.24 18.33 17.56
C LYS A 94 3.53 17.73 17.01
N TYR A 95 3.45 16.54 16.42
CA TYR A 95 4.63 15.85 15.89
C TYR A 95 5.20 16.58 14.68
N MET A 96 4.36 17.09 13.77
CA MET A 96 4.83 17.93 12.67
C MET A 96 5.56 19.18 13.16
N LYS A 97 5.03 19.87 14.18
CA LYS A 97 5.71 21.02 14.80
C LYS A 97 7.06 20.63 15.41
N ALA A 98 7.15 19.46 16.05
CA ALA A 98 8.40 18.95 16.61
C ALA A 98 9.43 18.62 15.51
N VAL A 99 8.99 18.02 14.40
CA VAL A 99 9.85 17.73 13.23
C VAL A 99 10.35 19.00 12.55
N ALA A 100 9.51 20.05 12.51
CA ALA A 100 9.82 21.34 11.90
C ALA A 100 10.78 22.22 12.73
N ALA A 101 11.12 21.83 13.95
CA ALA A 101 12.01 22.61 14.80
C ALA A 101 13.43 22.68 14.20
N LYS A 102 13.99 23.90 14.08
CA LYS A 102 15.33 24.16 13.51
C LYS A 102 16.45 23.38 14.20
N GLN A 103 16.28 23.06 15.47
CA GLN A 103 17.21 22.25 16.25
C GLN A 103 16.45 21.11 16.89
N ARG A 104 16.82 19.87 16.55
CA ARG A 104 16.30 18.65 17.17
C ARG A 104 17.42 18.02 18.01
N PRO A 105 17.29 17.96 19.34
CA PRO A 105 18.30 17.31 20.17
C PRO A 105 18.36 15.81 19.85
N ALA A 106 19.50 15.18 20.18
CA ALA A 106 19.59 13.72 20.14
C ALA A 106 18.51 13.11 21.07
N GLY A 107 17.80 12.09 20.58
CA GLY A 107 16.72 11.45 21.33
C GLY A 107 15.43 12.30 21.48
N TRP A 108 15.22 13.29 20.61
CA TRP A 108 14.02 14.12 20.65
C TRP A 108 12.73 13.31 20.50
N GLN A 109 12.75 12.15 19.84
CA GLN A 109 11.59 11.27 19.66
C GLN A 109 11.16 10.64 20.98
N GLU A 110 12.11 10.14 21.78
CA GLU A 110 11.80 9.64 23.12
C GLU A 110 11.31 10.77 24.02
N LYS A 111 11.96 11.95 23.96
CA LYS A 111 11.53 13.12 24.71
C LYS A 111 10.11 13.56 24.31
N PHE A 112 9.80 13.62 23.02
CA PHE A 112 8.47 13.95 22.52
C PHE A 112 7.42 12.97 23.07
N ALA A 113 7.70 11.67 23.05
CA ALA A 113 6.77 10.67 23.57
C ALA A 113 6.50 10.86 25.07
N ILE A 114 7.53 11.19 25.85
CA ILE A 114 7.42 11.51 27.28
C ILE A 114 6.60 12.80 27.48
N ASP A 115 7.00 13.90 26.83
CA ASP A 115 6.40 15.23 26.99
C ASP A 115 4.92 15.26 26.57
N THR A 116 4.52 14.42 25.61
CA THR A 116 3.14 14.32 25.13
C THR A 116 2.35 13.16 25.72
N ASN A 117 2.97 12.38 26.63
CA ASN A 117 2.43 11.12 27.15
C ASN A 117 1.89 10.20 26.01
N ALA A 118 2.61 10.16 24.90
CA ALA A 118 2.21 9.39 23.72
C ALA A 118 2.56 7.91 23.92
N SER A 119 1.53 7.07 24.00
CA SER A 119 1.74 5.63 23.96
C SER A 119 2.25 5.19 22.59
N ALA A 120 3.01 4.09 22.55
CA ALA A 120 3.46 3.51 21.28
C ALA A 120 2.28 3.17 20.34
N ALA A 121 1.12 2.83 20.92
CA ALA A 121 -0.11 2.54 20.18
C ALA A 121 -0.62 3.78 19.45
N LYS A 122 -0.65 4.90 20.17
CA LYS A 122 -1.14 6.17 19.65
C LYS A 122 -0.27 6.67 18.50
N LEU A 123 1.05 6.53 18.62
CA LEU A 123 1.99 6.86 17.54
C LEU A 123 1.82 5.95 16.31
N HIS A 124 1.70 4.63 16.52
CA HIS A 124 1.50 3.66 15.43
C HIS A 124 0.19 3.89 14.67
N GLU A 125 -0.91 4.04 15.40
CA GLU A 125 -2.23 4.28 14.83
C GLU A 125 -2.30 5.63 14.11
N THR A 126 -1.77 6.70 14.70
CA THR A 126 -1.72 8.02 14.05
C THR A 126 -0.91 7.98 12.76
N ALA A 127 0.27 7.36 12.77
CA ALA A 127 1.09 7.24 11.57
C ALA A 127 0.40 6.40 10.48
N THR A 128 -0.29 5.34 10.88
CA THR A 128 -1.07 4.48 9.98
C THR A 128 -2.19 5.26 9.32
N LEU A 129 -2.96 6.03 10.09
CA LEU A 129 -4.00 6.90 9.55
C LEU A 129 -3.42 7.87 8.52
N VAL A 130 -2.33 8.57 8.87
CA VAL A 130 -1.74 9.54 7.97
C VAL A 130 -1.31 8.90 6.65
N LEU A 131 -0.69 7.72 6.68
CA LEU A 131 -0.29 6.99 5.46
C LEU A 131 -1.46 6.62 4.54
N THR A 132 -2.70 6.68 5.03
CA THR A 132 -3.93 6.43 4.25
C THR A 132 -4.65 7.71 3.81
N LEU A 133 -4.12 8.89 4.12
CA LEU A 133 -4.68 10.14 3.62
C LEU A 133 -4.58 10.22 2.10
N GLN A 134 -5.58 10.84 1.48
CA GLN A 134 -5.56 11.09 0.06
C GLN A 134 -4.48 12.11 -0.29
N SER A 135 -3.80 11.88 -1.41
CA SER A 135 -2.73 12.75 -1.90
C SER A 135 -1.67 12.98 -0.82
N LEU A 136 -1.15 11.87 -0.27
CA LEU A 136 -0.13 11.85 0.77
C LEU A 136 1.08 12.69 0.33
N ARG A 137 1.37 13.78 1.05
CA ARG A 137 2.52 14.65 0.76
C ARG A 137 3.81 13.94 1.11
N GLY A 138 4.91 14.31 0.46
CA GLY A 138 6.25 13.79 0.76
C GLY A 138 6.56 13.87 2.25
N SER A 139 6.47 15.08 2.84
CA SER A 139 6.67 15.30 4.27
C SER A 139 5.73 14.47 5.16
N GLU A 140 4.51 14.19 4.70
CA GLU A 140 3.54 13.33 5.41
C GLU A 140 3.98 11.88 5.46
N PHE A 141 4.53 11.38 4.37
CA PHE A 141 5.18 10.08 4.34
C PHE A 141 6.40 10.03 5.28
N GLU A 142 7.25 11.06 5.26
CA GLU A 142 8.48 11.10 6.07
C GLU A 142 8.18 11.09 7.57
N PHE A 143 7.33 11.99 8.06
CA PHE A 143 7.04 12.00 9.49
C PHE A 143 6.27 10.75 9.91
N SER A 144 5.44 10.16 9.05
CA SER A 144 4.75 8.91 9.39
C SER A 144 5.76 7.78 9.60
N CYS A 145 6.79 7.69 8.75
CA CYS A 145 7.88 6.74 8.94
C CYS A 145 8.67 7.00 10.24
N THR A 146 8.90 8.27 10.61
CA THR A 146 9.59 8.59 11.87
C THR A 146 8.72 8.34 13.10
N MET A 147 7.40 8.60 13.05
CA MET A 147 6.45 8.21 14.10
C MET A 147 6.42 6.69 14.29
N LEU A 148 6.39 5.92 13.19
CA LEU A 148 6.48 4.45 13.26
C LEU A 148 7.80 3.99 13.88
N ARG A 149 8.92 4.65 13.54
CA ARG A 149 10.20 4.38 14.17
C ARG A 149 10.16 4.66 15.68
N ALA A 150 9.60 5.80 16.09
CA ALA A 150 9.47 6.16 17.50
C ALA A 150 8.61 5.12 18.24
N ALA A 151 7.45 4.75 17.70
CA ALA A 151 6.60 3.68 18.23
C ALA A 151 7.35 2.33 18.34
N ALA A 152 8.13 1.98 17.33
CA ALA A 152 8.97 0.79 17.34
C ALA A 152 10.09 0.87 18.41
N GLY A 153 10.66 2.04 18.66
CA GLY A 153 11.62 2.28 19.74
C GLY A 153 11.01 2.13 21.14
N LEU A 154 9.72 2.46 21.28
CA LEU A 154 8.93 2.30 22.51
C LEU A 154 8.38 0.89 22.75
N GLY A 155 8.75 -0.10 21.92
CA GLY A 155 8.29 -1.47 22.15
C GLY A 155 7.00 -1.84 21.40
N ASP A 156 6.57 -1.12 20.35
CA ASP A 156 5.53 -1.60 19.42
C ASP A 156 6.06 -2.48 18.26
N ASP A 157 5.73 -3.78 18.25
CA ASP A 157 6.13 -4.73 17.20
C ASP A 157 5.38 -4.46 15.87
N ALA A 158 4.11 -4.05 15.94
CA ALA A 158 3.29 -3.76 14.76
C ALA A 158 3.82 -2.52 14.01
N ALA A 159 4.30 -1.51 14.75
CA ALA A 159 4.97 -0.35 14.17
C ALA A 159 6.28 -0.74 13.46
N ALA A 160 7.08 -1.63 14.07
CA ALA A 160 8.32 -2.11 13.46
C ALA A 160 8.05 -2.85 12.13
N LEU A 161 7.07 -3.76 12.12
CA LEU A 161 6.68 -4.50 10.91
C LEU A 161 6.10 -3.58 9.83
N SER A 162 5.21 -2.66 10.22
CA SER A 162 4.64 -1.66 9.31
C SER A 162 5.73 -0.82 8.63
N LEU A 163 6.68 -0.32 9.42
CA LEU A 163 7.84 0.40 8.89
C LEU A 163 8.71 -0.50 8.01
N GLY A 164 8.98 -1.75 8.42
CA GLY A 164 9.79 -2.66 7.63
C GLY A 164 9.20 -2.99 6.27
N ARG A 165 7.87 -3.13 6.18
CA ARG A 165 7.15 -3.28 4.92
C ARG A 165 7.31 -2.07 4.01
N ILE A 166 7.23 -0.85 4.57
CA ILE A 166 7.39 0.39 3.82
C ILE A 166 8.81 0.48 3.25
N LEU A 167 9.82 0.23 4.09
CA LEU A 167 11.24 0.37 3.74
C LEU A 167 11.76 -0.74 2.80
N GLN A 168 11.07 -1.89 2.71
CA GLN A 168 11.45 -2.97 1.80
C GLN A 168 11.16 -2.70 0.33
N ARG A 169 10.31 -1.70 0.02
CA ARG A 169 9.99 -1.36 -1.36
C ARG A 169 11.24 -1.06 -2.19
N PRO A 170 11.23 -1.37 -3.50
CA PRO A 170 12.37 -1.12 -4.36
C PRO A 170 12.62 0.39 -4.46
N ARG A 171 13.67 0.81 -3.76
CA ARG A 171 14.28 2.13 -3.79
C ARG A 171 15.77 1.90 -3.95
N THR A 172 16.48 2.83 -4.60
CA THR A 172 17.94 2.71 -4.73
C THR A 172 18.57 2.64 -3.34
N ARG A 173 19.73 1.99 -3.19
CA ARG A 173 20.42 1.91 -1.88
C ARG A 173 20.76 3.29 -1.29
N GLN A 174 20.83 4.31 -2.14
CA GLN A 174 21.08 5.70 -1.79
C GLN A 174 19.83 6.42 -1.25
N ASP A 175 18.63 5.85 -1.44
CA ASP A 175 17.40 6.42 -0.89
C ASP A 175 17.43 6.36 0.64
N TYR A 176 17.09 7.49 1.26
CA TYR A 176 16.96 7.65 2.70
C TYR A 176 16.00 6.63 3.33
N PHE A 177 14.95 6.24 2.62
CA PHE A 177 13.95 5.25 3.06
C PHE A 177 14.29 3.82 2.62
N HIS A 178 15.55 3.53 2.29
CA HIS A 178 15.98 2.17 2.01
C HIS A 178 16.15 1.36 3.31
N TRP A 179 15.67 0.11 3.33
CA TRP A 179 15.75 -0.82 4.46
C TRP A 179 17.12 -0.91 5.16
N ASP A 180 18.21 -0.83 4.40
CA ASP A 180 19.57 -0.99 4.93
C ASP A 180 20.15 0.28 5.57
N GLN A 181 19.50 1.44 5.42
CA GLN A 181 20.01 2.70 5.97
C GLN A 181 20.24 2.60 7.49
N PRO A 182 21.33 3.18 8.02
CA PRO A 182 21.61 3.15 9.47
C PRO A 182 20.47 3.73 10.31
N TRP A 183 19.72 4.69 9.75
CA TRP A 183 18.58 5.34 10.37
C TRP A 183 17.48 4.37 10.83
N TRP A 184 17.28 3.28 10.08
CA TRP A 184 16.20 2.33 10.34
C TRP A 184 16.67 1.09 11.10
N ARG A 185 17.93 1.09 11.56
CA ARG A 185 18.59 -0.05 12.20
C ARG A 185 17.78 -0.63 13.37
N GLN A 186 17.21 0.21 14.23
CA GLN A 186 16.41 -0.26 15.38
C GLN A 186 15.16 -1.03 14.94
N ALA A 187 14.36 -0.45 14.05
CA ALA A 187 13.16 -1.11 13.50
C ALA A 187 13.53 -2.40 12.75
N ARG A 188 14.62 -2.37 11.98
CA ARG A 188 15.17 -3.54 11.29
C ARG A 188 15.55 -4.66 12.26
N TYR A 189 16.33 -4.37 13.31
CA TYR A 189 16.71 -5.39 14.30
C TYR A 189 15.49 -6.04 14.94
N ARG A 190 14.47 -5.24 15.21
CA ARG A 190 13.24 -5.73 15.79
C ARG A 190 12.45 -6.64 14.85
N CYS A 191 12.34 -6.25 13.58
CA CYS A 191 11.77 -7.11 12.54
C CYS A 191 12.55 -8.44 12.44
N MET A 192 13.88 -8.39 12.45
CA MET A 192 14.71 -9.61 12.38
C MET A 192 14.52 -10.50 13.63
N ALA A 193 14.32 -9.91 14.80
CA ALA A 193 13.98 -10.66 16.01
C ALA A 193 12.62 -11.38 15.89
N LEU A 194 11.60 -10.70 15.35
CA LEU A 194 10.28 -11.30 15.09
C LEU A 194 10.35 -12.41 14.04
N ILE A 195 11.13 -12.20 12.97
CA ILE A 195 11.39 -13.21 11.94
C ILE A 195 12.06 -14.44 12.54
N LYS A 196 13.09 -14.24 13.37
CA LYS A 196 13.83 -15.34 14.01
C LYS A 196 12.94 -16.19 14.92
N GLU A 197 11.95 -15.58 15.57
CA GLU A 197 11.00 -16.34 16.37
C GLU A 197 10.06 -17.22 15.57
N GLY A 198 9.73 -16.83 14.33
CA GLY A 198 8.89 -17.62 13.45
C GLY A 198 7.46 -17.83 13.93
N ARG A 199 6.97 -17.00 14.85
CA ARG A 199 5.61 -17.07 15.44
C ARG A 199 4.65 -15.97 14.98
N ASP A 200 5.15 -14.94 14.30
CA ASP A 200 4.33 -13.86 13.75
C ASP A 200 4.24 -14.02 12.22
N ALA A 201 3.02 -14.20 11.71
CA ALA A 201 2.77 -14.43 10.29
C ALA A 201 3.21 -13.24 9.42
N ASN A 202 2.99 -12.01 9.87
CA ASN A 202 3.40 -10.81 9.12
C ASN A 202 4.92 -10.66 9.10
N ALA A 203 5.62 -11.01 10.19
CA ALA A 203 7.08 -11.08 10.19
C ALA A 203 7.59 -12.11 9.18
N LEU A 204 6.97 -13.28 9.08
CA LEU A 204 7.33 -14.31 8.09
C LEU A 204 7.05 -13.85 6.65
N VAL A 205 5.97 -13.11 6.40
CA VAL A 205 5.76 -12.45 5.10
C VAL A 205 6.89 -11.45 4.82
N LEU A 206 7.34 -10.67 5.79
CA LEU A 206 8.49 -9.76 5.61
C LEU A 206 9.76 -10.53 5.23
N LYS A 207 10.02 -11.67 5.87
CA LYS A 207 11.14 -12.58 5.51
C LYS A 207 11.03 -13.00 4.05
N GLY A 208 9.85 -13.42 3.59
CA GLY A 208 9.61 -13.79 2.20
C GLY A 208 9.89 -12.65 1.23
N LEU A 209 9.42 -11.44 1.54
CA LEU A 209 9.67 -10.24 0.73
C LEU A 209 11.17 -9.87 0.65
N ILE A 210 11.91 -10.02 1.75
CA ILE A 210 13.37 -9.80 1.77
C ILE A 210 14.09 -10.72 0.79
N HIS A 211 13.74 -12.00 0.76
CA HIS A 211 14.31 -12.96 -0.18
C HIS A 211 13.87 -12.65 -1.62
N LEU A 212 12.58 -12.45 -1.85
CA LEU A 212 12.01 -12.17 -3.18
C LEU A 212 12.65 -10.96 -3.87
N LYS A 213 13.13 -9.96 -3.10
CA LYS A 213 13.84 -8.78 -3.63
C LYS A 213 15.16 -9.11 -4.31
N ARG A 214 15.82 -10.21 -3.97
CA ARG A 214 17.13 -10.61 -4.52
C ARG A 214 17.04 -11.23 -5.91
N ASN A 215 15.83 -11.58 -6.35
CA ASN A 215 15.51 -11.95 -7.72
C ASN A 215 16.42 -13.04 -8.32
N ASN A 216 16.57 -14.15 -7.60
CA ASN A 216 17.27 -15.35 -8.08
C ASN A 216 16.53 -16.61 -7.59
N PRO A 217 16.71 -17.77 -8.26
CA PRO A 217 15.93 -18.97 -7.96
C PRO A 217 16.07 -19.52 -6.54
N LEU A 218 17.26 -19.40 -5.94
CA LEU A 218 17.50 -19.85 -4.57
C LEU A 218 16.69 -19.00 -3.59
N ASP A 219 16.76 -17.67 -3.72
CA ASP A 219 15.99 -16.77 -2.88
C ASP A 219 14.48 -16.83 -3.17
N ASP A 220 14.05 -17.08 -4.41
CA ASP A 220 12.62 -17.31 -4.71
C ASP A 220 12.10 -18.56 -3.97
N SER A 221 12.92 -19.61 -3.84
CA SER A 221 12.58 -20.81 -3.06
C SER A 221 12.52 -20.53 -1.55
N LEU A 222 13.50 -19.79 -1.01
CA LEU A 222 13.49 -19.36 0.40
C LEU A 222 12.32 -18.40 0.71
N ALA A 223 11.91 -17.60 -0.27
CA ALA A 223 10.73 -16.76 -0.16
C ALA A 223 9.46 -17.62 -0.03
N LEU A 224 9.32 -18.66 -0.86
CA LEU A 224 8.20 -19.61 -0.77
C LEU A 224 8.14 -20.31 0.58
N GLU A 225 9.26 -20.80 1.09
CA GLU A 225 9.32 -21.41 2.44
C GLU A 225 8.80 -20.44 3.51
N ALA A 226 9.23 -19.18 3.46
CA ALA A 226 8.80 -18.16 4.40
C ALA A 226 7.29 -17.85 4.28
N PHE A 227 6.76 -17.77 3.06
CA PHE A 227 5.33 -17.53 2.84
C PHE A 227 4.46 -18.72 3.28
N VAL A 228 4.86 -19.96 2.99
CA VAL A 228 4.14 -21.17 3.44
C VAL A 228 4.15 -21.25 4.97
N GLN A 229 5.27 -20.91 5.60
CA GLN A 229 5.34 -20.81 7.07
C GLN A 229 4.40 -19.70 7.58
N ALA A 230 4.36 -18.55 6.93
CA ALA A 230 3.47 -17.45 7.28
C ALA A 230 2.00 -17.85 7.24
N GLU A 231 1.57 -18.55 6.20
CA GLU A 231 0.19 -19.07 6.10
C GLU A 231 -0.12 -20.08 7.22
N THR A 232 0.82 -20.98 7.51
CA THR A 232 0.65 -21.99 8.58
C THR A 232 0.44 -21.33 9.94
N VAL A 233 1.24 -20.30 10.23
CA VAL A 233 1.09 -19.49 11.45
C VAL A 233 -0.19 -18.65 11.41
N GLY A 234 -0.49 -18.04 10.25
CA GLY A 234 -1.64 -17.17 10.02
C GLY A 234 -2.98 -17.86 10.25
N LYS A 235 -3.12 -19.14 9.84
CA LYS A 235 -4.33 -19.95 10.12
C LYS A 235 -4.67 -20.07 11.61
N ARG A 236 -3.67 -19.93 12.48
CA ARG A 236 -3.83 -20.02 13.94
C ARG A 236 -3.88 -18.64 14.60
N ALA A 237 -3.59 -17.56 13.88
CA ALA A 237 -3.60 -16.20 14.40
C ALA A 237 -5.03 -15.65 14.52
N ASP A 238 -5.22 -14.63 15.37
CA ASP A 238 -6.51 -13.92 15.45
C ASP A 238 -6.73 -13.04 14.22
N ARG A 239 -5.64 -12.59 13.59
CA ARG A 239 -5.67 -11.77 12.38
C ARG A 239 -4.40 -11.96 11.56
N PHE A 240 -4.53 -12.18 10.26
CA PHE A 240 -3.41 -12.25 9.32
C PHE A 240 -3.48 -11.11 8.29
N ASP A 241 -3.11 -9.90 8.73
CA ASP A 241 -3.25 -8.67 7.93
C ASP A 241 -2.56 -8.73 6.56
N TRP A 242 -1.47 -9.49 6.46
CA TRP A 242 -0.66 -9.56 5.25
C TRP A 242 -0.92 -10.81 4.41
N GLU A 243 -2.03 -11.52 4.64
CA GLU A 243 -2.44 -12.67 3.83
C GLU A 243 -2.47 -12.36 2.32
N PRO A 244 -3.07 -11.24 1.84
CA PRO A 244 -3.03 -10.92 0.41
C PRO A 244 -1.60 -10.73 -0.13
N THR A 245 -0.71 -10.20 0.72
CA THR A 245 0.70 -9.99 0.35
C THR A 245 1.48 -11.29 0.34
N CYS A 246 1.14 -12.21 1.24
CA CYS A 246 1.68 -13.57 1.26
C CYS A 246 1.34 -14.31 -0.04
N LEU A 247 0.06 -14.30 -0.43
CA LEU A 247 -0.42 -14.96 -1.65
C LEU A 247 0.15 -14.31 -2.91
N GLU A 248 0.22 -12.98 -2.98
CA GLU A 248 0.88 -12.29 -4.11
C GLU A 248 2.37 -12.68 -4.19
N GLY A 249 3.05 -12.74 -3.05
CA GLY A 249 4.44 -13.17 -2.94
C GLY A 249 4.68 -14.60 -3.42
N GLN A 250 3.82 -15.53 -3.03
CA GLN A 250 3.85 -16.92 -3.49
C GLN A 250 3.66 -17.03 -4.99
N GLY A 251 2.63 -16.37 -5.53
CA GLY A 251 2.36 -16.39 -6.96
C GLY A 251 3.54 -15.84 -7.77
N ASN A 252 4.13 -14.74 -7.31
CA ASN A 252 5.32 -14.15 -7.95
C ASN A 252 6.54 -15.09 -7.90
N ALA A 253 6.80 -15.73 -6.75
CA ALA A 253 7.92 -16.65 -6.61
C ALA A 253 7.74 -17.92 -7.47
N HIS A 254 6.57 -18.55 -7.42
CA HIS A 254 6.23 -19.68 -8.29
C HIS A 254 6.35 -19.32 -9.77
N GLN A 255 5.89 -18.13 -10.18
CA GLN A 255 6.02 -17.68 -11.56
C GLN A 255 7.48 -17.56 -11.99
N ARG A 256 8.37 -17.01 -11.14
CA ARG A 256 9.82 -16.91 -11.42
C ARG A 256 10.51 -18.27 -11.49
N LEU A 257 10.01 -19.24 -10.74
CA LEU A 257 10.47 -20.62 -10.78
C LEU A 257 9.81 -21.45 -11.91
N ASN A 258 9.08 -20.81 -12.83
CA ASN A 258 8.34 -21.46 -13.92
C ASN A 258 7.28 -22.49 -13.47
N GLN A 259 6.78 -22.36 -12.24
CA GLN A 259 5.76 -23.23 -11.64
C GLN A 259 4.37 -22.64 -11.88
N LYS A 260 3.92 -22.68 -13.14
CA LYS A 260 2.72 -21.95 -13.61
C LYS A 260 1.44 -22.34 -12.84
N LYS A 261 1.22 -23.62 -12.55
CA LYS A 261 0.00 -24.11 -11.86
C LYS A 261 -0.07 -23.60 -10.41
N GLN A 262 1.06 -23.61 -9.71
CA GLN A 262 1.16 -23.13 -8.33
C GLN A 262 1.00 -21.61 -8.27
N ALA A 263 1.55 -20.89 -9.26
CA ALA A 263 1.35 -19.44 -9.38
C ALA A 263 -0.14 -19.10 -9.60
N GLU A 264 -0.81 -19.83 -10.50
CA GLU A 264 -2.24 -19.72 -10.75
C GLU A 264 -3.08 -19.98 -9.48
N GLU A 265 -2.77 -21.04 -8.73
CA GLU A 265 -3.45 -21.34 -7.46
C GLU A 265 -3.31 -20.20 -6.45
N ALA A 266 -2.10 -19.68 -6.25
CA ALA A 266 -1.86 -18.56 -5.34
C ALA A 266 -2.61 -17.29 -5.79
N PHE A 267 -2.62 -16.97 -7.09
CA PHE A 267 -3.33 -15.81 -7.61
C PHE A 267 -4.86 -15.97 -7.60
N ARG A 268 -5.39 -17.19 -7.76
CA ARG A 268 -6.82 -17.49 -7.55
C ARG A 268 -7.22 -17.23 -6.11
N ARG A 269 -6.49 -17.81 -5.15
CA ARG A 269 -6.73 -17.57 -3.72
C ARG A 269 -6.66 -16.08 -3.37
N LEU A 270 -5.75 -15.33 -4.00
CA LEU A 270 -5.68 -13.88 -3.84
C LEU A 270 -6.91 -13.16 -4.42
N ALA A 271 -7.40 -13.61 -5.57
CA ALA A 271 -8.61 -13.09 -6.21
C ALA A 271 -9.88 -13.42 -5.40
N ASP A 272 -9.94 -14.59 -4.76
CA ASP A 272 -11.03 -15.01 -3.87
C ASP A 272 -11.13 -14.14 -2.61
N LEU A 273 -10.07 -13.40 -2.25
CA LEU A 273 -10.08 -12.35 -1.23
C LEU A 273 -10.52 -10.98 -1.78
N ASP A 274 -11.14 -10.95 -2.97
CA ASP A 274 -11.52 -9.74 -3.73
C ASP A 274 -10.36 -8.76 -3.94
N CYS A 275 -9.13 -9.26 -3.99
CA CYS A 275 -7.97 -8.42 -4.23
C CYS A 275 -7.80 -8.19 -5.74
N ALA A 276 -7.91 -6.93 -6.18
CA ALA A 276 -7.71 -6.48 -7.57
C ALA A 276 -6.43 -7.04 -8.21
N ARG A 277 -5.35 -7.14 -7.42
CA ARG A 277 -4.07 -7.69 -7.87
C ARG A 277 -4.15 -9.17 -8.22
N GLY A 278 -4.99 -9.96 -7.54
CA GLY A 278 -5.21 -11.37 -7.89
C GLY A 278 -5.75 -11.51 -9.30
N PHE A 279 -6.84 -10.80 -9.61
CA PHE A 279 -7.44 -10.77 -10.95
C PHE A 279 -6.45 -10.29 -12.02
N TYR A 280 -5.73 -9.19 -11.75
CA TYR A 280 -4.71 -8.68 -12.66
C TYR A 280 -3.62 -9.72 -12.97
N ARG A 281 -3.11 -10.41 -11.94
CA ARG A 281 -2.07 -11.42 -12.09
C ARG A 281 -2.57 -12.63 -12.88
N LEU A 282 -3.82 -13.07 -12.67
CA LEU A 282 -4.44 -14.13 -13.45
C LEU A 282 -4.59 -13.74 -14.93
N ALA A 283 -5.08 -12.53 -15.22
CA ALA A 283 -5.17 -12.02 -16.59
C ALA A 283 -3.80 -11.99 -17.29
N ARG A 284 -2.75 -11.59 -16.57
CA ARG A 284 -1.38 -11.60 -17.08
C ARG A 284 -0.80 -13.00 -17.27
N LEU A 285 -1.16 -13.95 -16.43
CA LEU A 285 -0.67 -15.33 -16.51
C LEU A 285 -1.35 -16.12 -17.65
N PHE A 286 -2.58 -15.73 -18.00
CA PHE A 286 -3.37 -16.31 -19.09
C PHE A 286 -4.02 -15.21 -19.96
N PRO A 287 -3.25 -14.51 -20.81
CA PRO A 287 -3.73 -13.35 -21.58
C PRO A 287 -4.68 -13.67 -22.75
N ARG A 288 -5.12 -14.93 -22.88
CA ARG A 288 -6.04 -15.40 -23.93
C ARG A 288 -7.09 -16.38 -23.40
N SER A 289 -7.27 -16.40 -22.07
CA SER A 289 -8.34 -17.18 -21.46
C SER A 289 -9.68 -16.51 -21.78
N GLU A 290 -10.75 -17.29 -21.85
CA GLU A 290 -12.11 -16.74 -21.92
C GLU A 290 -12.42 -15.86 -20.68
N SER A 291 -11.77 -16.15 -19.54
CA SER A 291 -11.89 -15.37 -18.30
C SER A 291 -11.06 -14.09 -18.27
N THR A 292 -10.18 -13.84 -19.25
CA THR A 292 -9.25 -12.69 -19.22
C THR A 292 -9.99 -11.36 -19.14
N LEU A 293 -11.05 -11.19 -19.93
CA LEU A 293 -11.86 -9.98 -19.93
C LEU A 293 -12.52 -9.74 -18.56
N ASP A 294 -13.07 -10.78 -17.94
CA ASP A 294 -13.72 -10.70 -16.62
C ASP A 294 -12.70 -10.29 -15.53
N TRP A 295 -11.53 -10.91 -15.52
CA TRP A 295 -10.47 -10.58 -14.57
C TRP A 295 -9.96 -9.14 -14.75
N LEU A 296 -9.72 -8.70 -15.99
CA LEU A 296 -9.32 -7.32 -16.25
C LEU A 296 -10.41 -6.33 -15.84
N THR A 297 -11.68 -6.64 -16.12
CA THR A 297 -12.82 -5.82 -15.70
C THR A 297 -12.88 -5.68 -14.19
N LYS A 298 -12.76 -6.78 -13.45
CA LYS A 298 -12.75 -6.78 -11.98
C LYS A 298 -11.60 -5.96 -11.42
N ALA A 299 -10.38 -6.16 -11.93
CA ALA A 299 -9.21 -5.39 -11.49
C ALA A 299 -9.34 -3.89 -11.80
N ALA A 300 -9.86 -3.54 -12.97
CA ALA A 300 -10.09 -2.16 -13.39
C ALA A 300 -11.19 -1.49 -12.56
N ALA A 301 -12.29 -2.19 -12.30
CA ALA A 301 -13.38 -1.70 -11.46
C ALA A 301 -12.94 -1.43 -10.01
N SER A 302 -11.95 -2.17 -9.51
CA SER A 302 -11.29 -1.90 -8.21
C SER A 302 -10.25 -0.77 -8.25
N GLY A 303 -10.12 -0.06 -9.38
CA GLY A 303 -9.26 1.11 -9.52
C GLY A 303 -7.77 0.80 -9.77
N LEU A 304 -7.43 -0.40 -10.25
CA LEU A 304 -6.05 -0.74 -10.60
C LEU A 304 -5.71 -0.16 -11.99
N SER A 305 -5.15 1.05 -12.04
CA SER A 305 -4.96 1.82 -13.27
C SER A 305 -4.07 1.14 -14.31
N GLU A 306 -3.14 0.26 -13.88
CA GLU A 306 -2.31 -0.54 -14.79
C GLU A 306 -3.11 -1.51 -15.67
N THR A 307 -4.40 -1.70 -15.38
CA THR A 307 -5.28 -2.60 -16.13
C THR A 307 -6.10 -1.91 -17.22
N TYR A 308 -6.23 -0.58 -17.18
CA TYR A 308 -7.11 0.13 -18.11
C TYR A 308 -6.69 -0.06 -19.57
N GLN A 309 -5.40 0.10 -19.87
CA GLN A 309 -4.90 -0.12 -21.22
C GLN A 309 -5.08 -1.58 -21.67
N LEU A 310 -4.79 -2.53 -20.78
CA LEU A 310 -4.96 -3.96 -21.09
C LEU A 310 -6.42 -4.32 -21.39
N LEU A 311 -7.36 -3.68 -20.69
CA LEU A 311 -8.79 -3.88 -20.90
C LEU A 311 -9.26 -3.28 -22.24
N VAL A 312 -8.74 -2.11 -22.62
CA VAL A 312 -8.96 -1.53 -23.95
C VAL A 312 -8.43 -2.46 -25.04
N ASP A 313 -7.19 -2.94 -24.90
CA ASP A 313 -6.55 -3.83 -25.88
C ASP A 313 -7.34 -5.14 -26.04
N GLU A 314 -7.84 -5.69 -24.94
CA GLU A 314 -8.64 -6.92 -24.95
C GLU A 314 -10.00 -6.72 -25.62
N HIS A 315 -10.66 -5.57 -25.40
CA HIS A 315 -11.89 -5.23 -26.10
C HIS A 315 -11.66 -5.05 -27.62
N GLU A 316 -10.61 -4.37 -28.05
CA GLU A 316 -10.28 -4.24 -29.48
C GLU A 316 -9.98 -5.60 -30.11
N ARG A 317 -9.26 -6.49 -29.41
CA ARG A 317 -9.02 -7.86 -29.86
C ARG A 317 -10.33 -8.63 -30.06
N LEU A 318 -11.24 -8.58 -29.08
CA LEU A 318 -12.53 -9.26 -29.16
C LEU A 318 -13.42 -8.67 -30.24
N ARG A 319 -13.37 -7.35 -30.46
CA ARG A 319 -14.03 -6.68 -31.57
C ARG A 319 -13.56 -7.23 -32.91
N SER A 320 -12.25 -7.34 -33.15
CA SER A 320 -11.71 -7.92 -34.38
C SER A 320 -12.18 -9.36 -34.59
N ILE A 321 -12.21 -10.18 -33.55
CA ILE A 321 -12.71 -11.57 -33.62
C ILE A 321 -14.20 -11.60 -33.99
N CYS A 322 -15.02 -10.77 -33.34
CA CYS A 322 -16.44 -10.70 -33.62
C CYS A 322 -16.72 -10.26 -35.07
N MET A 323 -15.98 -9.26 -35.57
CA MET A 323 -16.07 -8.82 -36.97
C MET A 323 -15.75 -9.96 -37.94
N ASN A 324 -14.65 -10.68 -37.71
CA ASN A 324 -14.23 -11.81 -38.55
C ASN A 324 -15.23 -12.97 -38.54
N GLN A 325 -16.08 -13.06 -37.52
CA GLN A 325 -17.13 -14.08 -37.38
C GLN A 325 -18.52 -13.57 -37.83
N GLY A 326 -18.62 -12.36 -38.38
CA GLY A 326 -19.91 -11.76 -38.77
C GLY A 326 -20.80 -11.32 -37.59
N ARG A 327 -20.26 -11.28 -36.36
CA ARG A 327 -20.97 -10.88 -35.13
C ARG A 327 -20.92 -9.37 -34.91
N GLU A 328 -21.42 -8.60 -35.87
CA GLU A 328 -21.30 -7.13 -35.88
C GLU A 328 -21.85 -6.45 -34.62
N LYS A 329 -22.97 -6.94 -34.08
CA LYS A 329 -23.58 -6.37 -32.88
C LYS A 329 -22.66 -6.48 -31.66
N GLU A 330 -21.96 -7.60 -31.51
CA GLU A 330 -21.00 -7.81 -30.42
C GLU A 330 -19.73 -6.99 -30.65
N ALA A 331 -19.26 -6.90 -31.90
CA ALA A 331 -18.14 -6.03 -32.25
C ALA A 331 -18.40 -4.56 -31.86
N ARG A 332 -19.59 -4.03 -32.18
CA ARG A 332 -20.01 -2.67 -31.78
C ARG A 332 -20.16 -2.50 -30.27
N ARG A 333 -20.40 -3.58 -29.52
CA ARG A 333 -20.40 -3.52 -28.05
C ARG A 333 -18.98 -3.34 -27.54
N HIS A 334 -18.05 -4.18 -27.98
CA HIS A 334 -16.65 -4.08 -27.56
C HIS A 334 -15.98 -2.76 -27.97
N GLU A 335 -16.34 -2.21 -29.13
CA GLU A 335 -15.88 -0.87 -29.54
C GLU A 335 -16.32 0.23 -28.56
N ARG A 336 -17.57 0.18 -28.10
CA ARG A 336 -18.08 1.13 -27.11
C ARG A 336 -17.40 0.94 -25.76
N ASP A 337 -17.25 -0.30 -25.31
CA ASP A 337 -16.58 -0.60 -24.04
C ASP A 337 -15.11 -0.13 -24.07
N ALA A 338 -14.38 -0.36 -25.17
CA ALA A 338 -13.02 0.14 -25.36
C ALA A 338 -12.94 1.68 -25.32
N ALA A 339 -13.89 2.37 -25.97
CA ALA A 339 -13.98 3.83 -25.95
C ALA A 339 -14.28 4.37 -24.53
N GLU A 340 -15.17 3.72 -23.78
CA GLU A 340 -15.49 4.07 -22.40
C GLU A 340 -14.27 3.94 -21.48
N TRP A 341 -13.55 2.81 -21.54
CA TRP A 341 -12.32 2.63 -20.76
C TRP A 341 -11.20 3.59 -21.16
N THR A 342 -11.14 3.97 -22.44
CA THR A 342 -10.23 5.02 -22.91
C THR A 342 -10.55 6.37 -22.26
N LEU A 343 -11.83 6.72 -22.10
CA LEU A 343 -12.24 7.95 -21.40
C LEU A 343 -11.87 7.91 -19.91
N VAL A 344 -12.08 6.77 -19.25
CA VAL A 344 -11.69 6.57 -17.83
C VAL A 344 -10.18 6.74 -17.66
N MET A 345 -9.38 6.12 -18.54
CA MET A 345 -7.92 6.24 -18.53
C MET A 345 -7.46 7.69 -18.71
N ARG A 346 -8.06 8.44 -19.65
CA ARG A 346 -7.75 9.86 -19.85
C ARG A 346 -8.14 10.71 -18.65
N ALA A 347 -9.29 10.46 -18.05
CA ALA A 347 -9.73 11.16 -16.84
C ALA A 347 -8.74 10.93 -15.68
N GLN A 348 -8.28 9.69 -15.49
CA GLN A 348 -7.27 9.34 -14.49
C GLN A 348 -5.95 10.07 -14.77
N ALA A 349 -5.46 10.05 -16.01
CA ALA A 349 -4.21 10.73 -16.37
C ALA A 349 -4.28 12.25 -16.16
N THR A 350 -5.41 12.88 -16.48
CA THR A 350 -5.65 14.30 -16.20
C THR A 350 -5.64 14.59 -14.71
N ARG A 351 -6.32 13.76 -13.90
CA ARG A 351 -6.33 13.88 -12.45
C ARG A 351 -4.94 13.73 -11.85
N ASP A 352 -4.15 12.75 -12.32
CA ASP A 352 -2.78 12.54 -11.87
C ASP A 352 -1.89 13.74 -12.24
N LYS A 353 -2.10 14.33 -13.42
CA LYS A 353 -1.40 15.55 -13.84
C LYS A 353 -1.76 16.75 -12.96
N GLU A 354 -3.04 16.97 -12.68
CA GLU A 354 -3.52 18.05 -11.79
C GLU A 354 -2.99 17.90 -10.36
N LEU A 355 -2.95 16.66 -9.85
CA LEU A 355 -2.35 16.36 -8.55
C LEU A 355 -0.86 16.70 -8.54
N ASN A 356 -0.13 16.34 -9.60
CA ASN A 356 1.30 16.62 -9.72
C ASN A 356 1.59 18.13 -9.87
N THR A 357 0.82 18.85 -10.69
CA THR A 357 0.99 20.31 -10.87
C THR A 357 0.60 21.08 -9.61
N ALA A 358 -0.41 20.64 -8.84
CA ALA A 358 -0.73 21.22 -7.55
C ALA A 358 0.43 21.04 -6.55
N THR A 359 1.08 19.87 -6.54
CA THR A 359 2.27 19.65 -5.70
C THR A 359 3.49 20.46 -6.15
N GLU A 360 3.68 20.71 -7.45
CA GLU A 360 4.79 21.51 -7.98
C GLU A 360 4.55 23.03 -7.84
N SER A 361 3.34 23.52 -8.09
CA SER A 361 2.99 24.94 -7.91
C SER A 361 3.14 25.38 -6.45
N THR A 362 2.82 24.49 -5.52
CA THR A 362 3.09 24.71 -4.08
C THR A 362 4.60 24.80 -3.80
N ARG A 363 5.44 24.08 -4.56
CA ARG A 363 6.90 24.10 -4.42
C ARG A 363 7.54 25.36 -4.99
N SER A 364 7.00 25.91 -6.08
CA SER A 364 7.51 27.13 -6.72
C SER A 364 7.08 28.43 -6.06
N GLN A 365 6.00 28.43 -5.26
CA GLN A 365 5.61 29.60 -4.45
C GLN A 365 6.38 29.70 -3.12
N LEU A 366 7.20 28.70 -2.81
CA LEU A 366 7.99 28.59 -1.57
C LEU A 366 9.51 28.76 -1.80
N LEU A 367 9.92 29.01 -3.06
CA LEU A 367 11.25 29.48 -3.45
C LEU A 367 11.13 30.95 -3.83
#